data_AF-A0A4U7D256-F1
#
_entry.id   AF-A0A4U7D256-F1
#
_cell.length_a   1.000
_cell.length_b   1.000
_cell.length_c   1.000
_cell.angle_alpha   90.00
_cell.angle_beta   90.00
_cell.angle_gamma   90.00
#
_symmetry.space_group_name_H-M   'P 1'
#
loop_
_entity.id
_entity.type
_entity.pdbx_description
1 polymer ?
#
loop_
_entity_poly.entity_id
_entity_poly.type
_entity_poly.pdbx_seq_one_letter_code
_entity_poly.pdbx_strand_id
1 'polypeptide(L)'
;MSASDKYPSESGRRRFVKGVVGGAALAGVGAMGSATVNTLTTAGGVGGGSTVARTIAHTGGPAPRGLPQIPVRVTDEGYIEGIWPETTTVTQEGQEIEVAQEELGGVTYSGAWFQYCGVESQENVQPNFESDNLFRAASGPPYDWQSNTYSGGDRIHVDDFSDYEEWGNGIGSAGVGKPASVTWRSEDADTNLNAIVLRSPEIEEAAQNDEWLQASTDQGFMAYLNVCTHFCCIPGYKVLEESARYDAADGTYCVCHQSTYDPFTIEEALFIARPRPEE
;
A
#
# COMPACT_ATOMS: atom_id res chain seq x y z
N MET A 1 -52.19 20.78 11.18
CA MET A 1 -51.39 19.62 10.73
C MET A 1 -50.58 20.07 9.52
N SER A 2 -49.32 20.46 9.72
CA SER A 2 -48.35 20.67 8.64
C SER A 2 -46.93 20.57 9.20
N ALA A 3 -46.22 19.55 8.70
CA ALA A 3 -44.78 19.29 8.66
C ALA A 3 -43.87 19.90 9.76
N SER A 4 -43.37 19.04 10.64
CA SER A 4 -42.16 19.31 11.42
C SER A 4 -40.95 19.38 10.48
N ASP A 5 -40.31 20.54 10.46
CA ASP A 5 -39.05 20.82 9.80
C ASP A 5 -37.98 19.80 10.24
N LYS A 6 -37.29 19.21 9.26
CA LYS A 6 -36.28 18.15 9.44
C LYS A 6 -34.87 18.71 9.63
N TYR A 7 -34.70 20.03 9.73
CA TYR A 7 -33.41 20.66 10.00
C TYR A 7 -33.27 21.07 11.48
N PRO A 8 -32.13 20.74 12.13
CA PRO A 8 -31.81 21.27 13.46
C PRO A 8 -31.64 22.80 13.43
N SER A 9 -31.94 23.46 14.54
CA SER A 9 -31.83 24.92 14.71
C SER A 9 -30.41 25.44 14.50
N GLU A 10 -30.31 26.70 14.02
CA GLU A 10 -29.09 27.36 13.50
C GLU A 10 -27.86 27.42 14.43
N SER A 11 -27.96 27.01 15.70
CA SER A 11 -26.82 26.99 16.63
C SER A 11 -25.85 25.80 16.46
N GLY A 12 -26.15 24.85 15.57
CA GLY A 12 -25.31 23.65 15.33
C GLY A 12 -24.40 23.71 14.11
N ARG A 13 -24.47 24.75 13.27
CA ARG A 13 -23.67 24.86 12.03
C ARG A 13 -22.39 25.66 12.26
N ARG A 14 -21.30 24.93 12.56
CA ARG A 14 -19.88 25.15 12.16
C ARG A 14 -18.92 24.67 13.26
N ARG A 15 -18.67 23.35 13.27
CA ARG A 15 -17.32 22.82 13.48
C ARG A 15 -16.95 21.96 12.28
N PHE A 16 -16.93 22.61 11.12
CA PHE A 16 -16.14 22.08 10.01
C PHE A 16 -14.69 22.41 10.32
N VAL A 17 -13.88 21.36 10.38
CA VAL A 17 -12.43 21.38 10.43
C VAL A 17 -11.96 22.33 9.32
N LYS A 18 -11.46 23.50 9.72
CA LYS A 18 -10.70 24.34 8.80
C LYS A 18 -9.39 23.63 8.56
N GLY A 19 -9.23 23.17 7.32
CA GLY A 19 -8.02 22.56 6.83
C GLY A 19 -6.79 23.42 7.09
N VAL A 20 -5.69 22.70 7.25
CA VAL A 20 -4.32 23.16 7.08
C VAL A 20 -4.24 23.96 5.79
N VAL A 21 -4.16 25.29 5.91
CA VAL A 21 -3.76 26.18 4.82
C VAL A 21 -2.24 26.20 4.85
N GLY A 22 -1.63 25.85 3.72
CA GLY A 22 -0.18 25.84 3.53
C GLY A 22 0.46 27.17 3.95
N GLY A 23 1.41 27.08 4.89
CA GLY A 23 2.23 28.19 5.31
C GLY A 23 3.40 28.39 4.35
N ALA A 24 3.16 29.07 3.24
CA ALA A 24 4.22 29.74 2.51
C ALA A 24 4.53 31.07 3.22
N ALA A 25 5.59 31.08 4.03
CA ALA A 25 6.25 32.31 4.49
C ALA A 25 7.76 32.08 4.55
N LEU A 26 8.41 32.23 3.40
CA LEU A 26 9.86 32.31 3.28
C LEU A 26 10.27 33.79 3.38
N ALA A 27 10.86 34.20 4.50
CA ALA A 27 11.78 35.34 4.59
C ALA A 27 12.52 35.39 5.95
N GLY A 28 13.84 35.14 5.94
CA GLY A 28 14.79 35.93 6.75
C GLY A 28 15.49 35.30 7.97
N VAL A 29 16.46 34.42 7.71
CA VAL A 29 17.76 34.17 8.39
C VAL A 29 17.93 34.41 9.91
N GLY A 30 18.28 33.33 10.63
CA GLY A 30 19.02 33.35 11.89
C GLY A 30 19.43 31.94 12.31
N ALA A 31 20.72 31.59 12.20
CA ALA A 31 21.27 30.30 12.59
C ALA A 31 21.17 30.10 14.12
N MET A 32 20.39 29.11 14.56
CA MET A 32 20.59 28.26 15.76
C MET A 32 19.29 27.49 16.08
N GLY A 33 19.38 26.15 16.17
CA GLY A 33 18.39 25.28 16.80
C GLY A 33 17.37 24.65 15.85
N SER A 34 17.69 23.46 15.31
CA SER A 34 16.69 22.57 14.71
C SER A 34 15.83 21.94 15.81
N ALA A 35 14.88 22.71 16.32
CA ALA A 35 13.70 22.17 17.00
C ALA A 35 12.56 22.22 15.98
N THR A 36 12.34 21.12 15.28
CA THR A 36 11.12 20.93 14.48
C THR A 36 9.93 21.00 15.42
N VAL A 37 9.14 22.06 15.30
CA VAL A 37 7.90 22.24 16.05
C VAL A 37 6.84 21.30 15.46
N ASN A 38 6.84 20.05 15.91
CA ASN A 38 5.81 19.05 15.63
C ASN A 38 4.70 19.11 16.69
N THR A 39 4.16 20.29 16.97
CA THR A 39 3.11 20.45 17.98
C THR A 39 1.87 21.13 17.41
N LEU A 40 0.80 20.33 17.26
CA LEU A 40 -0.56 20.56 17.84
C LEU A 40 -1.70 19.77 17.16
N THR A 41 -1.43 18.73 16.36
CA THR A 41 -2.45 17.73 15.94
C THR A 41 -1.87 16.32 15.74
N THR A 42 -0.79 15.94 16.41
CA THR A 42 -0.29 14.56 16.36
C THR A 42 -1.22 13.65 17.13
N ALA A 43 -1.76 12.63 16.46
CA ALA A 43 -2.30 11.47 17.16
C ALA A 43 -1.17 10.87 18.01
N GLY A 44 -1.45 10.46 19.25
CA GLY A 44 -0.47 9.74 20.07
C GLY A 44 -0.14 8.38 19.46
N GLY A 45 1.07 7.88 19.72
CA GLY A 45 1.56 6.61 19.20
C GLY A 45 3.04 6.63 18.81
N VAL A 46 3.59 5.47 18.46
CA VAL A 46 5.01 5.29 18.11
C VAL A 46 5.21 4.93 16.63
N GLY A 47 6.41 5.22 16.10
CA GLY A 47 6.82 4.75 14.77
C GLY A 47 6.09 5.38 13.58
N GLY A 48 5.33 6.46 13.79
CA GLY A 48 4.72 7.26 12.73
C GLY A 48 5.63 8.39 12.25
N GLY A 49 5.14 9.20 11.31
CA GLY A 49 5.86 10.36 10.77
C GLY A 49 5.97 10.35 9.25
N SER A 50 6.74 11.29 8.70
CA SER A 50 7.03 11.33 7.27
C SER A 50 8.06 10.26 6.89
N THR A 51 7.74 9.43 5.91
CA THR A 51 8.64 8.50 5.22
C THR A 51 8.52 8.69 3.71
N VAL A 52 9.53 8.27 2.95
CA VAL A 52 9.44 8.17 1.49
C VAL A 52 9.28 6.70 1.15
N ALA A 53 8.16 6.35 0.52
CA ALA A 53 7.86 4.98 0.12
C ALA A 53 8.03 4.80 -1.38
N ARG A 54 8.39 3.58 -1.79
CA ARG A 54 8.34 3.16 -3.20
C ARG A 54 6.94 2.63 -3.47
N THR A 55 6.25 3.22 -4.45
CA THR A 55 4.84 2.94 -4.72
C THR A 55 4.58 2.72 -6.20
N ILE A 56 3.56 1.93 -6.53
CA ILE A 56 3.00 1.98 -7.89
C ILE A 56 2.48 3.38 -8.19
N ALA A 57 2.71 3.86 -9.41
CA ALA A 57 2.45 5.25 -9.75
C ALA A 57 0.96 5.59 -9.66
N HIS A 58 0.63 6.72 -9.04
CA HIS A 58 -0.73 7.26 -9.08
C HIS A 58 -0.95 8.06 -10.37
N THR A 59 -1.80 7.55 -11.25
CA THR A 59 -2.01 8.12 -12.59
C THR A 59 -3.25 9.00 -12.70
N GLY A 60 -4.18 8.95 -11.74
CA GLY A 60 -5.41 9.73 -11.82
C GLY A 60 -6.36 9.57 -10.64
N GLY A 61 -7.30 10.50 -10.52
CA GLY A 61 -8.29 10.55 -9.44
C GLY A 61 -7.83 11.28 -8.17
N PRO A 62 -8.59 11.18 -7.07
CA PRO A 62 -8.38 12.01 -5.87
C PRO A 62 -7.42 11.41 -4.83
N ALA A 63 -6.80 10.26 -5.10
CA ALA A 63 -5.87 9.68 -4.14
C ALA A 63 -4.61 10.55 -4.06
N PRO A 64 -4.06 10.79 -2.86
CA PRO A 64 -2.94 11.71 -2.70
C PRO A 64 -1.59 11.16 -3.20
N ARG A 65 -1.49 9.84 -3.46
CA ARG A 65 -0.25 9.13 -3.78
C ARG A 65 -0.52 7.69 -4.22
N GLY A 66 0.51 7.05 -4.76
CA GLY A 66 0.56 5.63 -5.13
C GLY A 66 0.29 4.64 -4.00
N LEU A 67 0.20 3.36 -4.35
CA LEU A 67 0.06 2.28 -3.37
C LEU A 67 1.43 1.67 -3.04
N PRO A 68 1.78 1.46 -1.77
CA PRO A 68 3.12 1.05 -1.39
C PRO A 68 3.44 -0.35 -1.88
N GLN A 69 4.61 -0.49 -2.50
CA GLN A 69 5.15 -1.78 -2.92
C GLN A 69 5.49 -2.61 -1.69
N ILE A 70 5.24 -3.91 -1.81
CA ILE A 70 5.74 -4.94 -0.90
C ILE A 70 6.87 -5.64 -1.67
N PRO A 71 8.13 -5.51 -1.25
CA PRO A 71 9.22 -6.28 -1.85
C PRO A 71 8.94 -7.78 -1.73
N VAL A 72 9.32 -8.57 -2.73
CA VAL A 72 8.98 -10.00 -2.77
C VAL A 72 10.18 -10.88 -3.03
N ARG A 73 10.06 -12.15 -2.64
CA ARG A 73 10.98 -13.22 -2.98
C ARG A 73 10.21 -14.50 -3.28
N VAL A 74 10.74 -15.31 -4.19
CA VAL A 74 10.27 -16.69 -4.41
C VAL A 74 11.13 -17.63 -3.58
N THR A 75 10.50 -18.50 -2.80
CA THR A 75 11.20 -19.49 -1.98
C THR A 75 11.75 -20.62 -2.84
N ASP A 76 12.69 -21.41 -2.30
CA ASP A 76 13.24 -22.59 -2.98
C ASP A 76 12.16 -23.63 -3.33
N GLU A 77 11.03 -23.62 -2.61
CA GLU A 77 9.88 -24.49 -2.85
C GLU A 77 8.87 -23.89 -3.86
N GLY A 78 9.12 -22.70 -4.40
CA GLY A 78 8.27 -22.05 -5.39
C GLY A 78 7.09 -21.25 -4.82
N TYR A 79 7.02 -21.02 -3.50
CA TYR A 79 6.03 -20.12 -2.91
C TYR A 79 6.49 -18.67 -2.95
N ILE A 80 5.53 -17.73 -2.94
CA ILE A 80 5.83 -16.30 -2.97
C ILE A 80 5.63 -15.70 -1.57
N GLU A 81 6.64 -14.98 -1.08
CA GLU A 81 6.60 -14.26 0.19
C GLU A 81 6.89 -12.76 -0.01
N GLY A 82 6.25 -11.95 0.83
CA GLY A 82 6.59 -10.53 0.96
C GLY A 82 7.69 -10.36 1.98
N ILE A 83 8.67 -9.51 1.70
CA ILE A 83 9.75 -9.20 2.64
C ILE A 83 9.20 -8.21 3.67
N TRP A 84 9.28 -8.54 4.95
CA TRP A 84 9.07 -7.59 6.04
C TRP A 84 10.44 -7.11 6.54
N PRO A 85 10.66 -5.80 6.75
CA PRO A 85 11.97 -5.30 7.18
C PRO A 85 12.36 -5.84 8.56
N GLU A 86 13.67 -5.88 8.83
CA GLU A 86 14.18 -6.22 10.16
C GLU A 86 13.66 -5.27 11.26
N THR A 87 13.35 -5.84 12.43
CA THR A 87 13.00 -5.04 13.62
C THR A 87 14.27 -4.49 14.26
N THR A 88 14.30 -3.18 14.47
CA THR A 88 15.39 -2.46 15.13
C THR A 88 14.86 -1.47 16.15
N THR A 89 15.67 -1.18 17.17
CA THR A 89 15.35 -0.18 18.19
C THR A 89 15.98 1.17 17.80
N VAL A 90 15.17 2.21 17.73
CA VAL A 90 15.62 3.59 17.44
C VAL A 90 15.21 4.54 18.55
N THR A 91 16.00 5.58 18.77
CA THR A 91 15.63 6.66 19.68
C THR A 91 14.85 7.74 18.91
N GLN A 92 13.54 7.84 19.15
CA GLN A 92 12.67 8.88 18.61
C GLN A 92 12.17 9.76 19.76
N GLU A 93 12.35 11.07 19.65
CA GLU A 93 11.95 12.05 20.69
C GLU A 93 12.46 11.73 22.12
N GLY A 94 13.60 11.05 22.22
CA GLY A 94 14.21 10.67 23.51
C GLY A 94 13.66 9.38 24.12
N GLN A 95 12.82 8.64 23.40
CA GLN A 95 12.31 7.32 23.78
C GLN A 95 12.86 6.25 22.83
N GLU A 96 13.22 5.08 23.38
CA GLU A 96 13.56 3.90 22.58
C GLU A 96 12.26 3.24 22.10
N ILE A 97 12.12 3.10 20.78
CA ILE A 97 10.97 2.46 20.14
C ILE A 97 11.43 1.40 19.15
N GLU A 98 10.66 0.33 19.01
CA GLU A 98 10.88 -0.67 17.95
C GLU A 98 10.24 -0.21 16.64
N VAL A 99 10.99 -0.32 15.55
CA VAL A 99 10.56 -0.04 14.18
C VAL A 99 11.01 -1.16 13.25
N ALA A 100 10.22 -1.46 12.23
CA ALA A 100 10.65 -2.34 11.13
C ALA A 100 11.30 -1.47 10.05
N GLN A 101 12.62 -1.58 9.89
CA GLN A 101 13.38 -0.81 8.90
C GLN A 101 14.68 -1.51 8.51
N GLU A 102 14.98 -1.55 7.21
CA GLU A 102 16.24 -2.02 6.66
C GLU A 102 16.64 -1.23 5.40
N GLU A 103 17.87 -1.41 4.93
CA GLU A 103 18.30 -0.90 3.63
C GLU A 103 18.12 -1.98 2.56
N LEU A 104 17.33 -1.68 1.53
CA LEU A 104 17.05 -2.59 0.42
C LEU A 104 17.12 -1.82 -0.90
N GLY A 105 17.97 -2.26 -1.83
CA GLY A 105 18.09 -1.66 -3.17
C GLY A 105 18.37 -0.15 -3.15
N GLY A 106 19.19 0.31 -2.19
CA GLY A 106 19.54 1.72 -2.02
C GLY A 106 18.44 2.59 -1.38
N VAL A 107 17.38 1.98 -0.85
CA VAL A 107 16.25 2.65 -0.21
C VAL A 107 16.08 2.14 1.21
N THR A 108 15.81 3.07 2.14
CA THR A 108 15.33 2.72 3.49
C THR A 108 13.92 2.15 3.40
N TYR A 109 13.82 0.82 3.34
CA TYR A 109 12.56 0.10 3.35
C TYR A 109 12.02 0.01 4.78
N SER A 110 10.77 0.41 5.00
CA SER A 110 10.19 0.46 6.34
C SER A 110 8.75 -0.03 6.37
N GLY A 111 8.39 -0.72 7.46
CA GLY A 111 7.00 -1.08 7.75
C GLY A 111 6.09 0.15 7.86
N ALA A 112 6.67 1.33 8.08
CA ALA A 112 5.94 2.59 8.11
C ALA A 112 5.23 2.94 6.80
N TRP A 113 5.64 2.35 5.68
CA TRP A 113 4.99 2.54 4.38
C TRP A 113 3.54 2.05 4.39
N PHE A 114 3.22 1.08 5.25
CA PHE A 114 1.90 0.45 5.34
C PHE A 114 1.01 1.07 6.43
N GLN A 115 1.52 1.99 7.25
CA GLN A 115 0.80 2.58 8.39
C GLN A 115 -0.15 3.71 7.94
N TYR A 116 -1.24 3.35 7.26
CA TYR A 116 -2.31 4.29 6.88
C TYR A 116 -3.67 3.59 6.82
N CYS A 117 -4.75 4.38 6.76
CA CYS A 117 -6.08 3.84 6.53
C CYS A 117 -6.58 2.84 7.58
N GLY A 118 -6.09 2.92 8.82
CA GLY A 118 -6.42 1.99 9.90
C GLY A 118 -5.51 0.75 9.93
N VAL A 119 -4.64 0.58 8.93
CA VAL A 119 -3.61 -0.46 8.95
C VAL A 119 -2.63 -0.20 10.10
N GLU A 120 -2.39 1.07 10.45
CA GLU A 120 -1.54 1.44 11.60
C GLU A 120 -1.97 0.84 12.95
N SER A 121 -3.22 0.39 13.08
CA SER A 121 -3.73 -0.24 14.30
C SER A 121 -3.77 -1.77 14.25
N GLN A 122 -3.35 -2.38 13.14
CA GLN A 122 -3.36 -3.83 12.99
C GLN A 122 -2.10 -4.43 13.60
N GLU A 123 -2.24 -5.59 14.26
CA GLU A 123 -1.11 -6.30 14.84
C GLU A 123 -0.11 -6.78 13.79
N ASN A 124 -0.60 -7.12 12.60
CA ASN A 124 0.20 -7.64 11.49
C ASN A 124 1.22 -6.65 10.89
N VAL A 125 1.14 -5.35 11.24
CA VAL A 125 2.16 -4.35 10.88
C VAL A 125 3.01 -3.90 12.07
N GLN A 126 2.83 -4.50 13.23
CA GLN A 126 3.75 -4.33 14.35
C GLN A 126 5.12 -4.92 13.96
N PRO A 127 6.24 -4.25 14.28
CA PRO A 127 7.58 -4.71 13.92
C PRO A 127 7.86 -6.16 14.33
N ASN A 128 7.49 -6.48 15.57
CA ASN A 128 7.72 -7.77 16.22
C ASN A 128 6.59 -8.80 16.00
N PHE A 129 5.66 -8.54 15.07
CA PHE A 129 4.65 -9.53 14.72
C PHE A 129 5.27 -10.67 13.91
N GLU A 130 5.18 -11.88 14.47
CA GLU A 130 5.70 -13.10 13.87
C GLU A 130 4.75 -13.61 12.79
N SER A 131 5.25 -13.76 11.57
CA SER A 131 4.49 -14.29 10.44
C SER A 131 5.45 -14.97 9.46
N ASP A 132 4.96 -16.01 8.76
CA ASP A 132 5.70 -16.68 7.69
C ASP A 132 5.89 -15.81 6.44
N ASN A 133 5.18 -14.68 6.38
CA ASN A 133 5.19 -13.69 5.31
C ASN A 133 4.81 -14.22 3.92
N LEU A 134 4.26 -15.43 3.84
CA LEU A 134 3.79 -16.00 2.60
C LEU A 134 2.52 -15.29 2.13
N PHE A 135 2.43 -15.03 0.83
CA PHE A 135 1.18 -14.56 0.26
C PHE A 135 0.18 -15.70 0.19
N ARG A 136 -1.04 -15.43 0.63
CA ARG A 136 -2.14 -16.40 0.67
C ARG A 136 -3.32 -15.90 -0.11
N ALA A 137 -4.02 -16.79 -0.81
CA ALA A 137 -5.16 -16.41 -1.62
C ALA A 137 -6.23 -15.72 -0.78
N ALA A 138 -6.68 -14.54 -1.22
CA ALA A 138 -7.76 -13.83 -0.56
C ALA A 138 -9.06 -14.66 -0.60
N SER A 139 -9.95 -14.44 0.37
CA SER A 139 -11.26 -15.08 0.36
C SER A 139 -12.15 -14.48 -0.72
N GLY A 140 -12.38 -15.22 -1.81
CA GLY A 140 -13.19 -14.77 -2.95
C GLY A 140 -12.42 -13.84 -3.89
N PRO A 141 -11.33 -14.31 -4.52
CA PRO A 141 -10.56 -13.48 -5.44
C PRO A 141 -11.39 -13.15 -6.69
N PRO A 142 -11.22 -11.95 -7.29
CA PRO A 142 -12.01 -11.53 -8.45
C PRO A 142 -11.60 -12.19 -9.76
N TYR A 143 -10.56 -13.04 -9.75
CA TYR A 143 -10.01 -13.68 -10.94
C TYR A 143 -10.48 -15.12 -11.03
N ASP A 144 -11.10 -15.49 -12.17
CA ASP A 144 -11.60 -16.84 -12.40
C ASP A 144 -10.51 -17.91 -12.24
N TRP A 145 -9.32 -17.64 -12.77
CA TRP A 145 -8.19 -18.57 -12.66
C TRP A 145 -7.86 -18.85 -11.18
N GLN A 146 -7.81 -17.80 -10.36
CA GLN A 146 -7.43 -17.90 -8.96
C GLN A 146 -8.53 -18.62 -8.16
N SER A 147 -9.80 -18.30 -8.40
CA SER A 147 -10.94 -18.95 -7.74
C SER A 147 -11.07 -20.43 -8.08
N ASN A 148 -10.60 -20.85 -9.26
CA ASN A 148 -10.61 -22.26 -9.67
C ASN A 148 -9.42 -23.05 -9.13
N THR A 149 -8.32 -22.38 -8.80
CA THR A 149 -7.09 -23.00 -8.30
C THR A 149 -7.02 -23.03 -6.77
N TYR A 150 -7.47 -21.97 -6.10
CA TYR A 150 -7.22 -21.75 -4.67
C TYR A 150 -8.50 -21.56 -3.86
N SER A 151 -8.49 -22.09 -2.64
CA SER A 151 -9.35 -21.66 -1.54
C SER A 151 -8.71 -20.50 -0.78
N GLY A 152 -9.53 -19.71 -0.06
CA GLY A 152 -9.00 -18.64 0.79
C GLY A 152 -8.02 -19.19 1.85
N GLY A 153 -6.85 -18.55 1.97
CA GLY A 153 -5.77 -18.97 2.89
C GLY A 153 -4.72 -19.90 2.27
N ASP A 154 -4.97 -20.45 1.07
CA ASP A 154 -4.00 -21.27 0.37
C ASP A 154 -2.77 -20.44 -0.04
N ARG A 155 -1.57 -21.02 0.06
CA ARG A 155 -0.31 -20.36 -0.29
C ARG A 155 -0.17 -20.24 -1.80
N ILE A 156 0.25 -19.07 -2.27
CA ILE A 156 0.44 -18.80 -3.69
C ILE A 156 1.77 -19.40 -4.19
N HIS A 157 1.70 -20.12 -5.31
CA HIS A 157 2.85 -20.79 -5.94
C HIS A 157 3.12 -20.22 -7.34
N VAL A 158 4.40 -20.16 -7.73
CA VAL A 158 4.84 -19.51 -8.99
C VAL A 158 4.39 -20.22 -10.26
N ASP A 159 4.22 -21.54 -10.21
CA ASP A 159 3.82 -22.35 -11.37
C ASP A 159 2.44 -21.96 -11.91
N ASP A 160 1.56 -21.46 -11.05
CA ASP A 160 0.23 -20.99 -11.43
C ASP A 160 0.27 -19.69 -12.24
N PHE A 161 1.44 -19.07 -12.39
CA PHE A 161 1.67 -17.88 -13.22
C PHE A 161 2.41 -18.19 -14.52
N SER A 162 2.59 -19.46 -14.89
CA SER A 162 3.39 -19.85 -16.07
C SER A 162 2.91 -19.29 -17.42
N ASP A 163 1.66 -18.87 -17.53
CA ASP A 163 1.02 -18.27 -18.71
C ASP A 163 0.96 -16.73 -18.66
N TYR A 164 1.70 -16.07 -17.77
CA TYR A 164 1.63 -14.61 -17.56
C TYR A 164 1.85 -13.74 -18.81
N GLU A 165 2.67 -14.21 -19.76
CA GLU A 165 2.94 -13.54 -21.04
C GLU A 165 1.74 -13.56 -22.02
N GLU A 166 0.77 -14.44 -21.79
CA GLU A 166 -0.41 -14.60 -22.64
C GLU A 166 -1.73 -14.33 -21.88
N TRP A 167 -1.66 -14.29 -20.53
CA TRP A 167 -2.84 -14.18 -19.69
C TRP A 167 -3.65 -12.92 -19.99
N GLY A 168 -4.97 -13.08 -20.03
CA GLY A 168 -5.92 -11.99 -20.15
C GLY A 168 -7.30 -12.40 -19.68
N ASN A 169 -8.08 -11.44 -19.21
CA ASN A 169 -9.44 -11.65 -18.71
C ASN A 169 -10.48 -10.79 -19.44
N GLY A 170 -10.13 -10.26 -20.62
CA GLY A 170 -11.00 -9.39 -21.41
C GLY A 170 -10.98 -7.92 -20.99
N ILE A 171 -10.26 -7.55 -19.93
CA ILE A 171 -9.99 -6.17 -19.53
C ILE A 171 -8.58 -5.82 -19.99
N GLY A 172 -8.41 -4.66 -20.65
CA GLY A 172 -7.10 -4.21 -21.13
C GLY A 172 -6.43 -5.16 -22.12
N SER A 173 -5.11 -5.12 -22.18
CA SER A 173 -4.23 -5.90 -23.06
C SER A 173 -3.91 -7.27 -22.45
N ALA A 174 -3.85 -8.33 -23.25
CA ALA A 174 -3.34 -9.62 -22.77
C ALA A 174 -1.80 -9.57 -22.62
N GLY A 175 -1.24 -10.38 -21.72
CA GLY A 175 0.19 -10.56 -21.56
C GLY A 175 0.95 -9.48 -20.78
N VAL A 176 0.27 -8.38 -20.41
CA VAL A 176 0.87 -7.30 -19.59
C VAL A 176 1.10 -7.73 -18.14
N GLY A 177 0.42 -8.77 -17.67
CA GLY A 177 0.70 -9.36 -16.37
C GLY A 177 -0.48 -10.13 -15.79
N LYS A 178 -0.15 -11.18 -15.03
CA LYS A 178 -1.13 -12.06 -14.37
C LYS A 178 -1.18 -11.76 -12.86
N PRO A 179 -2.35 -11.34 -12.32
CA PRO A 179 -2.50 -10.96 -10.92
C PRO A 179 -3.07 -12.08 -10.05
N ALA A 180 -2.69 -12.10 -8.78
CA ALA A 180 -3.42 -12.77 -7.71
C ALA A 180 -3.81 -11.77 -6.61
N SER A 181 -5.05 -11.87 -6.14
CA SER A 181 -5.53 -11.15 -4.96
C SER A 181 -5.19 -11.94 -3.71
N VAL A 182 -4.43 -11.34 -2.79
CA VAL A 182 -3.83 -12.07 -1.67
C VAL A 182 -3.99 -11.35 -0.34
N THR A 183 -3.77 -12.07 0.75
CA THR A 183 -3.46 -11.53 2.06
C THR A 183 -1.99 -11.76 2.37
N TRP A 184 -1.41 -10.89 3.19
CA TRP A 184 -0.02 -10.95 3.63
C TRP A 184 0.04 -10.74 5.14
N ARG A 185 0.94 -11.41 5.87
CA ARG A 185 1.06 -11.25 7.33
C ARG A 185 -0.25 -11.37 8.12
N SER A 186 -1.24 -12.06 7.57
CA SER A 186 -2.61 -12.09 8.13
C SER A 186 -2.91 -13.36 8.90
N GLU A 187 -2.02 -14.35 8.86
CA GLU A 187 -2.16 -15.56 9.66
C GLU A 187 -2.00 -15.23 11.13
N ASP A 188 -2.88 -15.79 11.96
CA ASP A 188 -2.97 -15.51 13.40
C ASP A 188 -3.29 -14.04 13.76
N ALA A 189 -3.67 -13.22 12.77
CA ALA A 189 -4.15 -11.86 12.98
C ALA A 189 -5.68 -11.76 12.87
N ASP A 190 -6.28 -10.81 13.60
CA ASP A 190 -7.73 -10.52 13.54
C ASP A 190 -8.14 -9.82 12.23
N THR A 191 -7.18 -9.32 11.46
CA THR A 191 -7.43 -8.52 10.25
C THR A 191 -6.54 -8.94 9.09
N ASN A 192 -7.10 -8.84 7.89
CA ASN A 192 -6.39 -9.14 6.66
C ASN A 192 -5.71 -7.90 6.10
N LEU A 193 -4.40 -8.00 5.88
CA LEU A 193 -3.61 -7.04 5.12
C LEU A 193 -3.65 -7.45 3.64
N ASN A 194 -4.54 -6.80 2.89
CA ASN A 194 -4.81 -7.15 1.50
C ASN A 194 -3.75 -6.60 0.55
N ALA A 195 -3.34 -7.42 -0.43
CA ALA A 195 -2.38 -7.05 -1.44
C ALA A 195 -2.73 -7.66 -2.81
N ILE A 196 -2.03 -7.20 -3.84
CA ILE A 196 -1.97 -7.87 -5.14
C ILE A 196 -0.55 -8.35 -5.34
N VAL A 197 -0.39 -9.59 -5.79
CA VAL A 197 0.84 -10.11 -6.40
C VAL A 197 0.63 -10.12 -7.90
N LEU A 198 1.61 -9.65 -8.67
CA LEU A 198 1.56 -9.53 -10.13
C LEU A 198 2.84 -10.09 -10.72
N ARG A 199 2.72 -10.99 -11.70
CA ARG A 199 3.85 -11.40 -12.56
C ARG A 199 3.73 -10.74 -13.92
N SER A 200 4.79 -10.11 -14.42
CA SER A 200 4.76 -9.40 -15.70
C SER A 200 6.13 -9.34 -16.38
N PRO A 201 6.19 -9.42 -17.73
CA PRO A 201 7.41 -9.13 -18.50
C PRO A 201 7.90 -7.68 -18.30
N GLU A 202 6.99 -6.74 -18.06
CA GLU A 202 7.35 -5.33 -17.85
C GLU A 202 8.15 -5.12 -16.56
N ILE A 203 7.86 -5.92 -15.53
CA ILE A 203 8.63 -5.93 -14.27
C ILE A 203 10.03 -6.49 -14.52
N GLU A 204 10.14 -7.57 -15.30
CA GLU A 204 11.43 -8.16 -15.67
C GLU A 204 12.29 -7.17 -16.47
N GLU A 205 11.70 -6.44 -17.41
CA GLU A 205 12.39 -5.40 -18.18
C GLU A 205 12.81 -4.23 -17.28
N ALA A 206 11.90 -3.71 -16.45
CA ALA A 206 12.17 -2.58 -15.57
C ALA A 206 13.29 -2.90 -14.55
N ALA A 207 13.32 -4.12 -14.01
CA ALA A 207 14.35 -4.57 -13.09
C ALA A 207 15.75 -4.61 -13.72
N GLN A 208 15.92 -4.73 -15.04
CA GLN A 208 17.26 -4.77 -15.64
C GLN A 208 18.09 -3.49 -15.39
N ASN A 209 17.44 -2.36 -15.14
CA ASN A 209 18.09 -1.05 -15.05
C ASN A 209 17.73 -0.25 -13.78
N ASP A 210 17.03 -0.83 -12.81
CA ASP A 210 16.63 -0.17 -11.57
C ASP A 210 17.08 -0.98 -10.34
N GLU A 211 17.96 -0.40 -9.52
CA GLU A 211 18.56 -1.07 -8.34
C GLU A 211 17.50 -1.50 -7.31
N TRP A 212 16.47 -0.69 -7.13
CA TRP A 212 15.39 -1.01 -6.20
C TRP A 212 14.56 -2.18 -6.72
N LEU A 213 14.19 -2.20 -8.00
CA LEU A 213 13.45 -3.31 -8.59
C LEU A 213 14.26 -4.61 -8.58
N GLN A 214 15.57 -4.56 -8.81
CA GLN A 214 16.45 -5.75 -8.67
C GLN A 214 16.41 -6.35 -7.27
N ALA A 215 16.29 -5.51 -6.24
CA ALA A 215 16.28 -5.93 -4.85
C ALA A 215 14.87 -6.28 -4.32
N SER A 216 13.82 -5.73 -4.93
CA SER A 216 12.44 -5.80 -4.42
C SER A 216 11.48 -6.66 -5.26
N THR A 217 11.96 -7.21 -6.38
CA THR A 217 11.21 -8.11 -7.26
C THR A 217 12.01 -9.39 -7.49
N ASP A 218 11.31 -10.48 -7.84
CA ASP A 218 11.95 -11.77 -8.11
C ASP A 218 11.18 -12.50 -9.21
N GLN A 219 11.87 -13.05 -10.22
CA GLN A 219 11.26 -13.77 -11.36
C GLN A 219 10.08 -13.04 -12.05
N GLY A 220 10.17 -11.70 -12.11
CA GLY A 220 9.11 -10.86 -12.69
C GLY A 220 7.90 -10.66 -11.78
N PHE A 221 7.95 -11.10 -10.53
CA PHE A 221 6.93 -10.85 -9.51
C PHE A 221 7.16 -9.52 -8.80
N MET A 222 6.08 -8.77 -8.61
CA MET A 222 5.98 -7.66 -7.68
C MET A 222 4.72 -7.82 -6.82
N ALA A 223 4.69 -7.11 -5.69
CA ALA A 223 3.46 -6.97 -4.91
C ALA A 223 3.27 -5.54 -4.41
N TYR A 224 2.04 -5.19 -4.07
CA TYR A 224 1.72 -3.91 -3.44
C TYR A 224 0.49 -4.05 -2.55
N LEU A 225 0.44 -3.24 -1.49
CA LEU A 225 -0.71 -3.18 -0.61
C LEU A 225 -1.88 -2.53 -1.34
N ASN A 226 -2.98 -3.23 -1.53
CA ASN A 226 -4.11 -2.71 -2.30
C ASN A 226 -5.13 -2.00 -1.41
N VAL A 227 -4.65 -1.06 -0.59
CA VAL A 227 -5.50 -0.16 0.21
C VAL A 227 -5.39 1.25 -0.36
N CYS A 228 -6.48 1.78 -0.93
CA CYS A 228 -6.49 3.09 -1.57
C CYS A 228 -6.13 4.20 -0.57
N THR A 229 -5.19 5.06 -0.93
CA THR A 229 -4.70 6.14 -0.06
C THR A 229 -5.68 7.31 0.10
N HIS A 230 -6.82 7.30 -0.60
CA HIS A 230 -7.90 8.29 -0.46
C HIS A 230 -8.82 7.98 0.74
N PHE A 231 -9.68 6.97 0.59
CA PHE A 231 -10.64 6.53 1.61
C PHE A 231 -10.69 5.00 1.73
N CYS A 232 -9.51 4.38 1.64
CA CYS A 232 -9.25 3.03 2.16
C CYS A 232 -10.04 1.88 1.50
N CYS A 233 -10.72 2.14 0.37
CA CYS A 233 -11.28 1.08 -0.47
C CYS A 233 -10.17 0.18 -1.03
N ILE A 234 -10.53 -1.04 -1.43
CA ILE A 234 -9.60 -2.02 -1.99
C ILE A 234 -9.63 -1.96 -3.52
N PRO A 235 -8.68 -1.29 -4.20
CA PRO A 235 -8.59 -1.32 -5.65
C PRO A 235 -8.14 -2.70 -6.17
N GLY A 236 -8.57 -3.01 -7.39
CA GLY A 236 -8.19 -4.23 -8.08
C GLY A 236 -7.47 -3.95 -9.38
N TYR A 237 -6.49 -4.79 -9.72
CA TYR A 237 -5.83 -4.77 -11.02
C TYR A 237 -6.68 -5.52 -12.05
N LYS A 238 -7.09 -4.84 -13.13
CA LYS A 238 -7.89 -5.45 -14.21
C LYS A 238 -9.15 -6.19 -13.72
N VAL A 239 -9.87 -5.61 -12.75
CA VAL A 239 -11.09 -6.21 -12.18
C VAL A 239 -12.38 -5.65 -12.80
N LEU A 240 -12.38 -4.37 -13.17
CA LEU A 240 -13.56 -3.66 -13.68
C LEU A 240 -13.31 -3.17 -15.10
N GLU A 241 -14.17 -3.54 -16.06
CA GLU A 241 -14.10 -3.08 -17.45
C GLU A 241 -14.19 -1.54 -17.54
N GLU A 242 -14.92 -0.89 -16.63
CA GLU A 242 -15.08 0.56 -16.60
C GLU A 242 -13.76 1.32 -16.35
N SER A 243 -12.72 0.66 -15.83
CA SER A 243 -11.38 1.24 -15.66
C SER A 243 -10.82 1.81 -16.98
N ALA A 244 -11.22 1.25 -18.12
CA ALA A 244 -10.83 1.75 -19.44
C ALA A 244 -11.29 3.19 -19.72
N ARG A 245 -12.35 3.66 -19.05
CA ARG A 245 -12.82 5.07 -19.19
C ARG A 245 -11.90 6.08 -18.49
N TYR A 246 -10.95 5.58 -17.70
CA TYR A 246 -10.01 6.36 -16.91
C TYR A 246 -8.56 6.00 -17.26
N ASP A 247 -8.33 5.46 -18.47
CA ASP A 247 -7.02 5.05 -18.98
C ASP A 247 -6.29 4.05 -18.05
N ALA A 248 -7.05 3.21 -17.35
CA ALA A 248 -6.55 2.25 -16.36
C ALA A 248 -6.95 0.80 -16.64
N ALA A 249 -7.23 0.47 -17.91
CA ALA A 249 -7.59 -0.89 -18.33
C ALA A 249 -6.49 -1.90 -18.05
N ASP A 250 -5.23 -1.48 -18.14
CA ASP A 250 -4.03 -2.28 -17.79
C ASP A 250 -3.46 -1.91 -16.41
N GLY A 251 -4.28 -1.26 -15.56
CA GLY A 251 -3.85 -0.75 -14.28
C GLY A 251 -4.69 -1.24 -13.11
N THR A 252 -4.39 -0.66 -11.95
CA THR A 252 -5.14 -0.82 -10.71
C THR A 252 -6.17 0.29 -10.58
N TYR A 253 -7.42 -0.07 -10.30
CA TYR A 253 -8.53 0.89 -10.29
C TYR A 253 -9.35 0.82 -8.99
N CYS A 254 -9.56 1.98 -8.38
CA CYS A 254 -10.41 2.16 -7.20
C CYS A 254 -11.75 2.80 -7.61
N VAL A 255 -12.80 1.99 -7.71
CA VAL A 255 -14.13 2.44 -8.15
C VAL A 255 -14.79 3.48 -7.22
N CYS A 256 -14.43 3.48 -5.93
CA CYS A 256 -15.09 4.35 -4.93
C CYS A 256 -15.06 5.83 -5.32
N HIS A 257 -13.91 6.29 -5.80
CA HIS A 257 -13.73 7.69 -6.22
C HIS A 257 -12.85 7.82 -7.47
N GLN A 258 -12.71 6.75 -8.24
CA GLN A 258 -12.06 6.73 -9.55
C GLN A 258 -10.56 7.03 -9.51
N SER A 259 -9.87 6.55 -8.47
CA SER A 259 -8.39 6.60 -8.43
C SER A 259 -7.79 5.50 -9.30
N THR A 260 -6.80 5.83 -10.11
CA THR A 260 -6.10 4.93 -11.02
C THR A 260 -4.62 4.87 -10.69
N TYR A 261 -4.03 3.69 -10.88
CA TYR A 261 -2.61 3.46 -10.62
C TYR A 261 -2.02 2.58 -11.71
N ASP A 262 -0.80 2.90 -12.11
CA ASP A 262 0.03 2.09 -13.00
C ASP A 262 0.98 1.22 -12.17
N PRO A 263 0.81 -0.11 -12.15
CA PRO A 263 1.68 -1.00 -11.39
C PRO A 263 3.09 -1.12 -11.99
N PHE A 264 3.30 -0.79 -13.26
CA PHE A 264 4.58 -1.01 -13.95
C PHE A 264 5.54 0.17 -13.80
N THR A 265 5.05 1.30 -13.33
CA THR A 265 5.88 2.45 -12.95
C THR A 265 5.99 2.53 -11.42
N ILE A 266 7.21 2.37 -10.89
CA ILE A 266 7.50 2.60 -9.47
C ILE A 266 8.04 4.01 -9.27
N GLU A 267 7.44 4.75 -8.34
CA GLU A 267 7.83 6.10 -7.97
C GLU A 267 8.07 6.25 -6.47
N GLU A 268 8.77 7.32 -6.10
CA GLU A 268 8.86 7.76 -4.71
C GLU A 268 7.66 8.62 -4.35
N ALA A 269 7.01 8.29 -3.23
CA ALA A 269 5.92 9.09 -2.71
C ALA A 269 6.11 9.42 -1.22
N LEU A 270 5.77 10.65 -0.85
CA LEU A 270 5.75 11.06 0.55
C LEU A 270 4.59 10.36 1.30
N PHE A 271 4.96 9.51 2.24
CA PHE A 271 4.06 8.85 3.16
C PHE A 271 4.06 9.50 4.54
N ILE A 272 2.97 10.17 4.92
CA ILE A 272 2.68 10.42 6.33
C ILE A 272 2.13 9.14 6.96
N ALA A 273 3.03 8.36 7.55
CA ALA A 273 2.72 7.19 8.34
C ALA A 273 2.02 7.62 9.63
N ARG A 274 0.88 7.01 9.91
CA ARG A 274 0.15 7.27 11.16
C ARG A 274 0.85 6.52 12.31
N PRO A 275 0.99 7.15 13.48
CA PRO A 275 1.54 6.48 14.65
C PRO A 275 0.72 5.25 15.03
N ARG A 276 1.38 4.17 15.44
CA ARG A 276 0.72 2.99 16.01
C ARG A 276 0.22 3.33 17.41
N PRO A 277 -0.99 2.95 17.81
CA PRO A 277 -1.45 3.13 19.18
C PRO A 277 -0.48 2.48 20.18
N GLU A 278 -0.13 3.20 21.24
CA GLU A 278 0.50 2.61 22.43
C GLU A 278 -0.58 1.81 23.20
N GLU A 279 -0.19 0.70 23.84
CA GLU A 279 -1.07 -0.05 24.76
C GLU A 279 -1.52 0.77 25.97
#